data_AF-A0A523VE27-F1
#
_entry.id   AF-A0A523VE27-F1
#
_cell.length_a   1.000
_cell.length_b   1.000
_cell.length_c   1.000
_cell.angle_alpha   90.00
_cell.angle_beta   90.00
_cell.angle_gamma   90.00
#
_symmetry.space_group_name_H-M   'P 1'
#
loop_
_entity.id
_entity.type
_entity.pdbx_description
1 polymer ?
#
loop_
_entity_poly.entity_id
_entity_poly.type
_entity_poly.pdbx_seq_one_letter_code
_entity_poly.pdbx_strand_id
1 'polypeptide(L)' 'MIIISVLSMVLLAVGFASILAIADKKLRVEEDPRIHKVDEMLPQANCAACGFASCHNFA' A
#
# COMPACT_ATOMS: atom_id res chain seq x y z
N MET A 1 -8.25 -19.23 30.44
CA MET A 1 -7.78 -17.85 30.15
C MET A 1 -7.00 -17.77 28.84
N ILE A 2 -5.95 -18.57 28.65
CA ILE A 2 -5.11 -18.57 27.42
C ILE A 2 -5.92 -18.82 26.13
N ILE A 3 -6.84 -19.79 26.14
CA ILE A 3 -7.63 -20.15 24.95
C ILE A 3 -8.46 -18.97 24.44
N ILE A 4 -9.05 -18.18 25.35
CA ILE A 4 -9.88 -17.02 25.00
C ILE A 4 -9.01 -15.93 24.37
N SER A 5 -7.80 -15.69 24.91
CA SER A 5 -6.84 -14.73 24.37
C SER A 5 -6.32 -15.12 22.99
N VAL A 6 -6.07 -16.41 22.75
CA VAL A 6 -5.65 -16.91 21.44
C VAL A 6 -6.79 -16.73 20.43
N LEU A 7 -8.01 -17.09 20.82
CA LEU A 7 -9.18 -17.04 19.95
C LEU A 7 -9.54 -15.59 19.57
N SER A 8 -9.41 -14.64 20.50
CA SER A 8 -9.63 -13.21 20.20
C SER A 8 -8.58 -12.63 19.25
N MET A 9 -7.30 -12.98 19.41
CA MET A 9 -6.23 -12.56 18.50
C MET A 9 -6.43 -13.12 17.09
N VAL A 10 -6.79 -14.40 16.97
CA VAL A 10 -7.07 -15.03 15.67
C VAL A 10 -8.25 -14.37 14.98
N LEU A 11 -9.34 -14.09 15.71
CA LEU A 11 -10.52 -13.44 15.16
C LEU A 11 -10.19 -12.05 14.60
N LEU A 12 -9.40 -11.27 15.35
CA LEU A 12 -8.97 -9.94 14.90
C LEU A 12 -8.05 -10.03 13.68
N ALA A 13 -7.08 -10.96 13.68
CA ALA A 13 -6.17 -11.16 12.56
C ALA A 13 -6.94 -11.52 11.28
N VAL A 14 -7.87 -12.48 11.35
CA VAL A 14 -8.70 -12.87 10.20
C VAL A 14 -9.62 -11.72 9.78
N GLY A 15 -10.21 -11.00 10.73
CA GLY A 15 -11.06 -9.85 10.46
C GLY A 15 -10.34 -8.77 9.67
N PHE A 16 -9.20 -8.28 10.18
CA PHE A 16 -8.43 -7.24 9.50
C PHE A 16 -7.84 -7.72 8.18
N ALA A 17 -7.31 -8.94 8.11
CA ALA A 17 -6.76 -9.49 6.87
C ALA A 17 -7.83 -9.59 5.77
N SER A 18 -9.04 -10.03 6.10
CA SER A 18 -10.14 -10.12 5.14
C SER A 18 -10.58 -8.74 4.63
N ILE A 19 -10.68 -7.76 5.52
CA ILE A 19 -11.02 -6.38 5.17
C ILE A 19 -9.94 -5.78 4.25
N LEU A 20 -8.66 -5.91 4.59
CA LEU A 20 -7.56 -5.41 3.76
C LEU A 20 -7.53 -6.09 2.39
N ALA A 21 -7.75 -7.41 2.31
CA ALA A 21 -7.76 -8.14 1.04
C ALA A 21 -8.92 -7.72 0.12
N ILE A 22 -10.08 -7.41 0.70
CA ILE A 22 -11.23 -6.89 -0.06
C ILE A 22 -10.95 -5.44 -0.49
N ALA A 23 -10.40 -4.63 0.40
CA ALA A 23 -10.06 -3.24 0.12
C ALA A 23 -9.01 -3.13 -0.99
N ASP A 24 -7.96 -3.95 -0.95
CA ASP A 24 -6.93 -4.05 -1.99
C ASP A 24 -7.55 -4.31 -3.37
N LYS A 25 -8.36 -5.37 -3.50
CA LYS A 25 -9.01 -5.70 -4.78
C LYS A 25 -9.98 -4.63 -5.27
N LYS A 26 -10.65 -3.94 -4.34
CA LYS A 26 -11.71 -2.98 -4.68
C LYS A 26 -11.19 -1.57 -4.94
N LEU A 27 -10.10 -1.18 -4.27
CA LEU A 27 -9.47 0.14 -4.38
C LEU A 27 -8.25 0.14 -5.29
N ARG A 28 -7.88 -1.01 -5.87
CA ARG A 28 -6.81 -1.10 -6.85
C ARG A 28 -7.17 -0.26 -8.08
N VAL A 29 -6.41 0.82 -8.26
CA VAL A 29 -6.42 1.67 -9.45
C VAL A 29 -5.43 1.07 -10.45
N GLU A 30 -5.81 1.03 -11.72
CA GLU A 30 -4.89 0.63 -12.79
C GLU A 30 -3.98 1.82 -13.10
N GLU A 31 -2.68 1.67 -12.87
CA GLU A 31 -1.68 2.70 -13.15
C GLU A 31 -1.20 2.61 -14.61
N ASP A 32 -0.96 3.77 -15.24
CA ASP A 32 -0.43 3.81 -16.60
C ASP A 32 0.99 3.22 -16.62
N PRO A 33 1.29 2.24 -17.49
CA PRO A 33 2.59 1.57 -17.54
C PRO A 33 3.76 2.52 -17.88
N ARG A 34 3.49 3.75 -18.32
CA ARG A 34 4.51 4.77 -18.56
C ARG A 34 5.03 5.39 -17.26
N ILE A 35 4.18 5.54 -16.25
CA ILE A 35 4.55 6.11 -14.95
C ILE A 35 5.65 5.26 -14.33
N HIS A 36 5.50 3.93 -14.34
CA HIS A 36 6.54 3.00 -13.87
C HIS A 36 7.90 3.19 -14.56
N LYS A 37 7.90 3.42 -15.87
CA LYS A 37 9.15 3.61 -16.63
C LYS A 37 9.86 4.90 -16.24
N VAL A 38 9.10 5.96 -15.97
CA VAL A 38 9.65 7.26 -15.54
C VAL A 38 10.11 7.18 -14.09
N ASP A 39 9.32 6.53 -13.23
CA ASP A 39 9.62 6.32 -11.81
C ASP A 39 10.94 5.55 -11.61
N GLU A 40 11.19 4.50 -12.41
CA GLU A 40 12.45 3.75 -12.38
C GLU A 40 13.68 4.56 -12.82
N MET A 41 13.50 5.61 -13.63
CA MET A 41 14.59 6.49 -14.05
C MET A 41 14.88 7.61 -13.04
N LEU A 42 14.00 7.81 -12.06
CA LEU A 42 14.14 8.86 -11.05
C LEU A 42 15.06 8.42 -9.91
N PRO A 43 15.71 9.38 -9.21
CA PRO A 43 16.66 9.07 -8.15
C PRO A 43 16.00 8.51 -6.86
N GLN A 44 14.67 8.36 -6.83
CA GLN A 44 13.88 7.88 -5.67
C GLN A 44 14.21 8.58 -4.34
N ALA A 45 14.73 9.80 -4.42
CA ALA A 45 15.20 10.56 -3.27
C ALA A 45 14.04 11.19 -2.47
N ASN A 46 12.87 11.35 -3.09
CA ASN A 46 11.67 11.93 -2.45
C ASN A 46 11.93 13.27 -1.73
N CYS A 47 12.81 14.10 -2.30
CA CYS A 47 13.32 15.32 -1.69
C CYS A 47 12.44 16.56 -1.90
N ALA A 48 11.32 16.42 -2.62
CA ALA A 48 10.39 17.49 -2.96
C ALA A 48 10.97 18.70 -3.72
N ALA A 49 12.20 18.61 -4.27
CA ALA A 49 12.81 19.69 -5.03
C ALA A 49 12.04 20.07 -6.31
N CYS A 50 11.28 19.13 -6.87
CA CYS A 50 10.41 19.33 -8.02
C CYS A 50 9.00 19.83 -7.67
N GLY A 51 8.68 20.05 -6.38
CA GLY A 51 7.35 20.50 -5.93
C GLY A 51 6.31 19.39 -5.73
N PHE A 52 6.69 18.13 -5.92
CA PHE A 52 5.83 16.96 -5.68
C PHE A 52 6.23 16.24 -4.38
N ALA A 53 5.26 15.57 -3.75
CA ALA A 53 5.46 14.87 -2.47
C ALA A 53 6.38 13.63 -2.57
N SER A 54 6.51 13.03 -3.76
CA SER A 54 7.40 11.91 -4.02
C SER A 54 7.88 11.91 -5.47
N CYS A 55 8.94 11.14 -5.76
CA CYS A 55 9.39 10.88 -7.12
C CYS A 55 8.28 10.21 -7.95
N HIS A 56 7.55 9.26 -7.37
CA HIS A 56 6.42 8.60 -8.02
C HIS A 56 5.25 9.56 -8.37
N ASN A 57 4.98 10.57 -7.53
CA ASN A 57 3.96 11.59 -7.85
C ASN A 57 4.40 12.57 -8.96
N PHE A 58 5.71 12.63 -9.25
CA PHE A 58 6.26 13.42 -10.35
C PHE A 58 6.32 12.63 -11.67
N ALA A 59 6.42 11.30 -11.59
CA ALA A 59 6.51 10.38 -12.72
C ALA A 59 5.22 10.30 -13.54
#